data_AF-A0A7V7ZBJ2-F1
#
_entry.id   AF-A0A7V7ZBJ2-F1
#
_cell.length_a   1.000
_cell.length_b   1.000
_cell.length_c   1.000
_cell.angle_alpha   90.00
_cell.angle_beta   90.00
_cell.angle_gamma   90.00
#
_symmetry.space_group_name_H-M   'P 1'
#
loop_
_entity.id
_entity.type
_entity.pdbx_description
1 polymer ?
#
loop_
_entity_poly.entity_id
_entity_poly.type
_entity_poly.pdbx_seq_one_letter_code
_entity_poly.pdbx_strand_id
1 'polypeptide(L)'
;MSTFHAFGNEATKQALKADIGSKGPVYAAWLTSASIEGDLTQVSQDYGLHPALVRLLPSLGAFGEDDAAPAFYDALLEAIPVGAETGQLARHAVLLAWTDPAYGRAGRVEAGAVRDACVAIVSLVRQSLATAIDKSTWRAARTRLTQAQRETPASEPVVDLMLSMAWDLELSPGAVVDVMRAWNAQLSEEAETADDDRFTEAEVAFFQAAMDRINEESFIALGMDGDGDPDYEEFLAEMNRRWDADPATHAIRERALARQARVRGKLAIWRAAMQQQVLDDANRLVR
;
A
#
# COMPACT_ATOMS: atom_id res chain seq x y z
N MET A 1 -14.71 18.16 10.91
CA MET A 1 -15.82 17.36 10.38
C MET A 1 -15.70 17.37 8.88
N SER A 2 -15.84 16.21 8.26
CA SER A 2 -15.61 16.08 6.82
C SER A 2 -16.78 16.61 6.02
N THR A 3 -16.54 17.10 4.81
CA THR A 3 -17.60 17.49 3.87
C THR A 3 -18.10 16.31 3.04
N PHE A 4 -17.49 15.13 3.16
CA PHE A 4 -17.80 13.95 2.36
C PHE A 4 -18.73 12.99 3.12
N HIS A 5 -19.86 12.68 2.50
CA HIS A 5 -20.87 11.76 3.01
C HIS A 5 -21.14 10.67 1.98
N ALA A 6 -20.92 9.41 2.37
CA ALA A 6 -20.85 8.29 1.44
C ALA A 6 -22.11 8.13 0.58
N PHE A 7 -21.90 7.93 -0.72
CA PHE A 7 -22.82 7.55 -1.79
C PHE A 7 -23.94 8.54 -2.13
N GLY A 8 -24.34 9.42 -1.21
CA GLY A 8 -25.49 10.32 -1.35
C GLY A 8 -26.84 9.60 -1.28
N ASN A 9 -27.00 8.47 -1.96
CA ASN A 9 -28.18 7.59 -1.89
C ASN A 9 -27.82 6.12 -2.18
N GLU A 10 -28.78 5.22 -1.92
CA GLU A 10 -28.58 3.77 -2.08
C GLU A 10 -28.42 3.35 -3.56
N ALA A 11 -29.10 4.02 -4.50
CA ALA A 11 -28.99 3.67 -5.92
C ALA A 11 -27.57 3.93 -6.44
N THR A 12 -26.94 5.03 -6.03
CA THR A 12 -25.54 5.36 -6.34
C THR A 12 -24.58 4.32 -5.74
N LYS A 13 -24.80 3.90 -4.49
CA LYS A 13 -24.04 2.82 -3.85
C LYS A 13 -24.12 1.52 -4.67
N GLN A 14 -25.34 1.08 -5.01
CA GLN A 14 -25.53 -0.16 -5.75
C GLN A 14 -24.96 -0.09 -7.18
N ALA A 15 -25.03 1.07 -7.84
CA ALA A 15 -24.39 1.27 -9.14
C ALA A 15 -22.86 1.16 -9.07
N LEU A 16 -22.23 1.76 -8.05
CA LEU A 16 -20.78 1.63 -7.83
C LEU A 16 -20.38 0.17 -7.57
N LYS A 17 -21.14 -0.53 -6.70
CA LYS A 17 -20.90 -1.95 -6.43
C LYS A 17 -21.02 -2.80 -7.69
N ALA A 18 -22.02 -2.53 -8.53
CA ALA A 18 -22.20 -3.23 -9.81
C ALA A 18 -21.05 -2.97 -10.79
N ASP A 19 -20.55 -1.72 -10.89
CA ASP A 19 -19.36 -1.40 -11.68
C ASP A 19 -18.16 -2.22 -11.19
N ILE A 20 -17.92 -2.23 -9.88
CA ILE A 20 -16.82 -2.99 -9.28
C ILE A 20 -16.96 -4.49 -9.51
N GLY A 21 -18.14 -5.05 -9.30
CA GLY A 21 -18.42 -6.47 -9.52
C GLY A 21 -18.27 -6.89 -10.99
N SER A 22 -18.51 -5.98 -11.93
CA SER A 22 -18.32 -6.21 -13.37
C SER A 22 -16.95 -5.79 -13.90
N LYS A 23 -16.04 -5.32 -13.04
CA LYS A 23 -14.76 -4.70 -13.41
C LYS A 23 -14.93 -3.59 -14.47
N GLY A 24 -15.93 -2.74 -14.26
CA GLY A 24 -16.28 -1.63 -15.11
C GLY A 24 -15.24 -0.49 -15.11
N PRO A 25 -15.55 0.63 -15.79
CA PRO A 25 -14.63 1.75 -15.93
C PRO A 25 -14.18 2.36 -14.61
N VAL A 26 -15.04 2.41 -13.58
CA VAL A 26 -14.67 2.98 -12.27
C VAL A 26 -13.68 2.06 -11.57
N TYR A 27 -13.93 0.75 -11.56
CA TYR A 27 -12.97 -0.24 -11.08
C TYR A 27 -11.62 -0.10 -11.78
N ALA A 28 -11.61 -0.07 -13.11
CA ALA A 28 -10.38 0.00 -13.90
C ALA A 28 -9.57 1.27 -13.58
N ALA A 29 -10.21 2.43 -13.46
CA ALA A 29 -9.53 3.69 -13.17
C ALA A 29 -9.09 3.83 -11.71
N TRP A 30 -9.86 3.26 -10.77
CA TRP A 30 -9.66 3.49 -9.34
C TRP A 30 -8.99 2.34 -8.60
N LEU A 31 -9.45 1.10 -8.76
CA LEU A 31 -9.04 -0.02 -7.90
C LEU A 31 -7.89 -0.85 -8.49
N THR A 32 -7.26 -0.36 -9.56
CA THR A 32 -6.10 -0.99 -10.22
C THR A 32 -4.85 -0.12 -10.10
N SER A 33 -3.72 -0.58 -10.65
CA SER A 33 -2.46 0.18 -10.70
C SER A 33 -2.58 1.52 -11.43
N ALA A 34 -3.60 1.70 -12.28
CA ALA A 34 -3.90 2.99 -12.92
C ALA A 34 -4.13 4.13 -11.91
N SER A 35 -4.51 3.79 -10.68
CA SER A 35 -4.80 4.75 -9.61
C SER A 35 -3.55 5.39 -8.99
N ILE A 36 -2.35 4.87 -9.27
CA ILE A 36 -1.11 5.33 -8.64
C ILE A 36 -0.83 6.79 -9.00
N GLU A 37 -1.03 7.13 -10.28
CA GLU A 37 -0.84 8.49 -10.82
C GLU A 37 -2.17 9.13 -11.26
N GLY A 38 -3.26 8.37 -11.24
CA GLY A 38 -4.58 8.83 -11.68
C GLY A 38 -5.18 9.94 -10.81
N ASP A 39 -5.96 10.82 -11.45
CA ASP A 39 -6.84 11.75 -10.75
C ASP A 39 -8.09 11.02 -10.26
N LEU A 40 -8.21 10.89 -8.94
CA LEU A 40 -9.32 10.22 -8.27
C LEU A 40 -10.34 11.20 -7.68
N THR A 41 -10.22 12.50 -7.99
CA THR A 41 -11.13 13.55 -7.52
C THR A 41 -12.57 13.22 -7.89
N GLN A 42 -12.79 12.72 -9.11
CA GLN A 42 -14.12 12.37 -9.59
C GLN A 42 -14.76 11.26 -8.76
N VAL A 43 -14.00 10.23 -8.33
CA VAL A 43 -14.53 9.17 -7.46
C VAL A 43 -15.04 9.73 -6.13
N SER A 44 -14.29 10.65 -5.53
CA SER A 44 -14.72 11.33 -4.30
C SER A 44 -15.96 12.19 -4.50
N GLN A 45 -16.07 12.90 -5.62
CA GLN A 45 -17.19 13.80 -5.92
C GLN A 45 -18.46 13.03 -6.27
N ASP A 46 -18.36 12.04 -7.15
CA ASP A 46 -19.51 11.29 -7.67
C ASP A 46 -20.10 10.36 -6.61
N TYR A 47 -19.26 9.80 -5.74
CA TYR A 47 -19.67 8.83 -4.73
C TYR A 47 -19.62 9.36 -3.30
N GLY A 48 -19.32 10.64 -3.08
CA GLY A 48 -19.27 11.25 -1.74
C GLY A 48 -18.26 10.57 -0.79
N LEU A 49 -17.28 9.85 -1.32
CA LEU A 49 -16.27 9.14 -0.54
C LEU A 49 -15.11 10.08 -0.19
N HIS A 50 -14.66 10.01 1.05
CA HIS A 50 -13.54 10.81 1.51
C HIS A 50 -12.28 10.53 0.65
N PRO A 51 -11.56 11.56 0.15
CA PRO A 51 -10.41 11.37 -0.74
C PRO A 51 -9.30 10.48 -0.16
N ALA A 52 -9.07 10.52 1.15
CA ALA A 52 -8.11 9.61 1.79
C ALA A 52 -8.60 8.15 1.79
N LEU A 53 -9.90 7.89 1.89
CA LEU A 53 -10.41 6.52 1.75
C LEU A 53 -10.25 6.06 0.30
N VAL A 54 -10.62 6.92 -0.66
CA VAL A 54 -10.44 6.64 -2.10
C VAL A 54 -8.99 6.28 -2.43
N ARG A 55 -8.01 7.01 -1.90
CA ARG A 55 -6.58 6.70 -2.13
C ARG A 55 -6.07 5.47 -1.38
N LEU A 56 -6.71 5.10 -0.27
CA LEU A 56 -6.33 3.94 0.54
C LEU A 56 -6.78 2.60 -0.08
N LEU A 57 -8.00 2.55 -0.63
CA LEU A 57 -8.62 1.30 -1.09
C LEU A 57 -7.75 0.50 -2.09
N PRO A 58 -7.15 1.11 -3.11
CA PRO A 58 -6.34 0.36 -4.08
C PRO A 58 -5.18 -0.35 -3.39
N SER A 59 -4.46 0.33 -2.49
CA SER A 59 -3.36 -0.28 -1.73
C SER A 59 -3.84 -1.43 -0.83
N LEU A 60 -5.00 -1.31 -0.18
CA LEU A 60 -5.55 -2.38 0.65
C LEU A 60 -5.99 -3.60 -0.15
N GLY A 61 -6.41 -3.44 -1.40
CA GLY A 61 -6.75 -4.56 -2.28
C GLY A 61 -5.66 -4.89 -3.32
N ALA A 62 -4.40 -4.59 -3.01
CA ALA A 62 -3.26 -4.94 -3.87
C ALA A 62 -3.38 -4.42 -5.32
N PHE A 63 -4.04 -3.28 -5.51
CA PHE A 63 -4.32 -2.70 -6.83
C PHE A 63 -5.01 -3.70 -7.78
N GLY A 64 -5.90 -4.54 -7.23
CA GLY A 64 -6.68 -5.49 -8.01
C GLY A 64 -5.91 -6.69 -8.55
N GLU A 65 -4.62 -6.84 -8.20
CA GLU A 65 -3.77 -7.97 -8.61
C GLU A 65 -4.06 -9.27 -7.83
N ASP A 66 -4.72 -9.14 -6.67
CA ASP A 66 -5.08 -10.25 -5.80
C ASP A 66 -6.51 -10.73 -6.10
N ASP A 67 -6.70 -12.04 -6.28
CA ASP A 67 -8.02 -12.64 -6.56
C ASP A 67 -9.04 -12.36 -5.44
N ALA A 68 -8.58 -12.11 -4.22
CA ALA A 68 -9.44 -11.75 -3.09
C ALA A 68 -9.90 -10.28 -3.10
N ALA A 69 -9.26 -9.41 -3.89
CA ALA A 69 -9.51 -7.97 -3.86
C ALA A 69 -10.96 -7.58 -4.21
N PRO A 70 -11.60 -8.14 -5.28
CA PRO A 70 -12.98 -7.80 -5.60
C PRO A 70 -13.97 -8.11 -4.47
N ALA A 71 -13.79 -9.25 -3.78
CA ALA A 71 -14.65 -9.64 -2.67
C ALA A 71 -14.48 -8.69 -1.47
N PHE A 72 -13.25 -8.26 -1.19
CA PHE A 72 -12.98 -7.24 -0.17
C PHE A 72 -13.64 -5.90 -0.51
N TYR A 73 -13.51 -5.41 -1.75
CA TYR A 73 -14.11 -4.14 -2.17
C TYR A 73 -15.64 -4.17 -2.08
N ASP A 74 -16.27 -5.25 -2.55
CA ASP A 74 -17.72 -5.42 -2.47
C ASP A 74 -18.20 -5.43 -1.01
N ALA A 75 -17.55 -6.22 -0.15
CA ALA A 75 -17.88 -6.30 1.27
C ALA A 75 -17.70 -4.96 2.00
N LEU A 76 -16.63 -4.21 1.69
CA LEU A 76 -16.37 -2.93 2.32
C LEU A 76 -17.41 -1.88 1.92
N LEU A 77 -17.72 -1.79 0.63
CA LEU A 77 -18.73 -0.85 0.15
C LEU A 77 -20.12 -1.21 0.68
N GLU A 78 -20.43 -2.49 0.80
CA GLU A 78 -21.68 -2.95 1.42
C GLU A 78 -21.75 -2.53 2.90
N ALA A 79 -20.66 -2.70 3.66
CA ALA A 79 -20.61 -2.36 5.08
C ALA A 79 -20.73 -0.85 5.35
N ILE A 80 -20.34 0.02 4.41
CA ILE A 80 -20.43 1.47 4.58
C ILE A 80 -21.89 1.93 4.39
N PRO A 81 -22.51 2.59 5.38
CA PRO A 81 -23.85 3.17 5.23
C PRO A 81 -23.84 4.39 4.32
N VAL A 82 -24.95 4.63 3.63
CA VAL A 82 -25.20 5.91 2.95
C VAL A 82 -25.14 7.04 3.99
N GLY A 83 -24.42 8.11 3.66
CA GLY A 83 -24.24 9.28 4.52
C GLY A 83 -23.06 9.19 5.49
N ALA A 84 -22.40 8.03 5.62
CA ALA A 84 -21.32 7.83 6.58
C ALA A 84 -20.08 8.69 6.29
N GLU A 85 -19.41 9.15 7.36
CA GLU A 85 -18.13 9.88 7.29
C GLU A 85 -16.97 8.90 7.07
N THR A 86 -16.66 8.62 5.81
CA THR A 86 -15.64 7.63 5.41
C THR A 86 -14.20 8.04 5.72
N GLY A 87 -13.95 9.31 6.06
CA GLY A 87 -12.62 9.77 6.50
C GLY A 87 -12.17 9.15 7.83
N GLN A 88 -13.11 8.70 8.67
CA GLN A 88 -12.79 8.00 9.91
C GLN A 88 -12.14 6.63 9.64
N LEU A 89 -12.61 5.90 8.62
CA LEU A 89 -12.01 4.63 8.21
C LEU A 89 -10.57 4.79 7.76
N ALA A 90 -10.28 5.82 6.95
CA ALA A 90 -8.92 6.10 6.51
C ALA A 90 -7.98 6.38 7.70
N ARG A 91 -8.44 7.17 8.68
CA ARG A 91 -7.68 7.47 9.90
C ARG A 91 -7.45 6.24 10.79
N HIS A 92 -8.46 5.39 10.97
CA HIS A 92 -8.30 4.13 11.68
C HIS A 92 -7.33 3.20 10.98
N ALA A 93 -7.44 3.06 9.65
CA ALA A 93 -6.54 2.21 8.88
C ALA A 93 -5.07 2.64 9.01
N VAL A 94 -4.77 3.95 8.94
CA VAL A 94 -3.38 4.42 9.15
C VAL A 94 -2.91 4.23 10.60
N LEU A 95 -3.81 4.26 11.59
CA LEU A 95 -3.44 3.97 12.98
C LEU A 95 -2.97 2.52 13.15
N LEU A 96 -3.52 1.58 12.40
CA LEU A 96 -3.08 0.17 12.44
C LEU A 96 -1.59 0.02 12.09
N ALA A 97 -1.04 0.90 11.24
CA ALA A 97 0.38 0.91 10.91
C ALA A 97 1.28 1.06 12.14
N TRP A 98 0.76 1.70 13.19
CA TRP A 98 1.45 1.79 14.48
C TRP A 98 0.93 0.78 15.50
N THR A 99 -0.40 0.62 15.60
CA THR A 99 -1.04 0.00 16.77
C THR A 99 -1.37 -1.47 16.62
N ASP A 100 -1.35 -2.03 15.40
CA ASP A 100 -1.66 -3.44 15.21
C ASP A 100 -0.67 -4.32 16.00
N PRO A 101 -1.14 -5.31 16.78
CA PRO A 101 -0.27 -6.10 17.65
C PRO A 101 0.72 -6.99 16.91
N ALA A 102 0.40 -7.41 15.67
CA ALA A 102 1.24 -8.31 14.89
C ALA A 102 2.10 -7.55 13.87
N TYR A 103 1.55 -6.50 13.26
CA TYR A 103 2.11 -5.83 12.09
C TYR A 103 2.39 -4.34 12.32
N GLY A 104 1.98 -3.79 13.46
CA GLY A 104 2.20 -2.41 13.84
C GLY A 104 3.65 -2.13 14.24
N ARG A 105 4.09 -0.90 14.03
CA ARG A 105 5.50 -0.50 14.23
C ARG A 105 5.83 -0.04 15.66
N ALA A 106 4.86 0.04 16.57
CA ALA A 106 5.11 0.47 17.95
C ALA A 106 6.19 -0.36 18.68
N GLY A 107 6.23 -1.67 18.42
CA GLY A 107 7.21 -2.57 19.04
C GLY A 107 8.63 -2.44 18.48
N ARG A 108 8.81 -1.73 17.37
CA ARG A 108 10.11 -1.57 16.67
C ARG A 108 10.89 -0.34 17.12
N VAL A 109 10.30 0.51 17.97
CA VAL A 109 10.96 1.71 18.48
C VAL A 109 11.25 1.52 19.96
N GLU A 110 12.51 1.62 20.35
CA GLU A 110 12.92 1.55 21.76
C GLU A 110 12.37 2.74 22.57
N ALA A 111 12.32 2.61 23.89
CA ALA A 111 11.91 3.71 24.76
C ALA A 111 12.89 4.89 24.65
N GLY A 112 12.36 6.11 24.51
CA GLY A 112 13.17 7.32 24.38
C GLY A 112 12.46 8.42 23.58
N ALA A 113 13.20 9.50 23.30
CA ALA A 113 12.65 10.71 22.68
C ALA A 113 11.95 10.48 21.33
N VAL A 114 12.49 9.58 20.50
CA VAL A 114 11.85 9.22 19.22
C VAL A 114 10.51 8.53 19.45
N ARG A 115 10.44 7.52 20.32
CA ARG A 115 9.18 6.83 20.65
C ARG A 115 8.14 7.79 21.22
N ASP A 116 8.54 8.70 22.10
CA ASP A 116 7.65 9.70 22.67
C ASP A 116 7.09 10.64 21.58
N ALA A 117 7.92 11.04 20.62
CA ALA A 117 7.48 11.82 19.48
C ALA A 117 6.52 11.04 18.55
N CYS A 118 6.78 9.76 18.31
CA CYS A 118 5.88 8.88 17.56
C CYS A 118 4.52 8.75 18.25
N VAL A 119 4.51 8.50 19.57
CA VAL A 119 3.29 8.40 20.38
C VAL A 119 2.50 9.71 20.37
N ALA A 120 3.18 10.86 20.35
CA ALA A 120 2.52 12.15 20.21
C ALA A 120 1.81 12.30 18.86
N ILE A 121 2.44 11.86 17.75
CA ILE A 121 1.80 11.85 16.41
C ILE A 121 0.58 10.92 16.41
N VAL A 122 0.70 9.71 16.95
CA VAL A 122 -0.42 8.75 17.06
C VAL A 122 -1.57 9.34 17.87
N SER A 123 -1.26 10.07 18.95
CA SER A 123 -2.26 10.75 19.76
C SER A 123 -2.99 11.85 18.97
N LEU A 124 -2.27 12.60 18.12
CA LEU A 124 -2.88 13.58 17.22
C LEU A 124 -3.79 12.93 16.17
N VAL A 125 -3.35 11.82 15.56
CA VAL A 125 -4.19 11.08 14.60
C VAL A 125 -5.47 10.58 15.27
N ARG A 126 -5.38 10.03 16.49
CA ARG A 126 -6.56 9.65 17.28
C ARG A 126 -7.46 10.84 17.60
N GLN A 127 -6.89 11.98 18.01
CA GLN A 127 -7.66 13.19 18.28
C GLN A 127 -8.37 13.71 17.02
N SER A 128 -7.73 13.57 15.85
CA SER A 128 -8.28 13.99 14.55
C SER A 128 -9.55 13.24 14.12
N LEU A 129 -9.86 12.11 14.76
CA LEU A 129 -11.11 11.39 14.55
C LEU A 129 -12.33 12.17 15.06
N ALA A 130 -12.15 12.94 16.14
CA ALA A 130 -13.24 13.67 16.80
C ALA A 130 -13.19 15.17 16.51
N THR A 131 -11.99 15.75 16.40
CA THR A 131 -11.80 17.20 16.37
C THR A 131 -10.77 17.60 15.32
N ALA A 132 -11.03 18.69 14.61
CA ALA A 132 -10.05 19.27 13.69
C ALA A 132 -8.79 19.72 14.46
N ILE A 133 -7.62 19.39 13.92
CA ILE A 133 -6.32 19.75 14.50
C ILE A 133 -5.68 20.82 13.62
N ASP A 134 -5.24 21.91 14.24
CA ASP A 134 -4.66 23.00 13.49
C ASP A 134 -3.30 22.63 12.87
N LYS A 135 -2.97 23.30 11.76
CA LYS A 135 -1.75 23.07 10.99
C LYS A 135 -0.48 23.27 11.82
N SER A 136 -0.48 24.16 12.80
CA SER A 136 0.72 24.44 13.61
C SER A 136 1.02 23.30 14.58
N THR A 137 -0.02 22.66 15.13
CA THR A 137 0.11 21.47 15.98
C THR A 137 0.72 20.29 15.22
N TRP A 138 0.25 20.01 13.98
CA TRP A 138 0.86 18.98 13.13
C TRP A 138 2.34 19.28 12.82
N ARG A 139 2.65 20.52 12.43
CA ARG A 139 4.03 20.94 12.17
C ARG A 139 4.92 20.81 13.39
N ALA A 140 4.43 21.16 14.58
CA ALA A 140 5.18 21.02 15.82
C ALA A 140 5.51 19.56 16.14
N ALA A 141 4.56 18.63 15.92
CA ALA A 141 4.80 17.20 16.10
C ALA A 141 5.88 16.66 15.13
N ARG A 142 5.83 17.07 13.86
CA ARG A 142 6.86 16.72 12.87
C ARG A 142 8.24 17.23 13.29
N THR A 143 8.35 18.51 13.66
CA THR A 143 9.62 19.11 14.11
C THR A 143 10.17 18.38 15.33
N ARG A 144 9.31 17.99 16.28
CA ARG A 144 9.72 17.21 17.46
C ARG A 144 10.31 15.85 17.07
N LEU A 145 9.67 15.12 16.16
CA LEU A 145 10.19 13.84 15.68
C LEU A 145 11.53 14.01 14.96
N THR A 146 11.64 14.97 14.05
CA THR A 146 12.90 15.25 13.34
C THR A 146 14.02 15.65 14.30
N GLN A 147 13.73 16.44 15.34
CA GLN A 147 14.72 16.82 16.34
C GLN A 147 15.15 15.61 17.19
N ALA A 148 14.20 14.80 17.66
CA ALA A 148 14.49 13.58 18.41
C ALA A 148 15.37 12.62 17.60
N GLN A 149 15.10 12.47 16.29
CA GLN A 149 15.89 11.63 15.39
C GLN A 149 17.33 12.15 15.19
N ARG A 150 17.55 13.47 15.22
CA ARG A 150 18.89 14.05 15.12
C ARG A 150 19.72 13.84 16.39
N GLU A 151 19.06 13.89 17.54
CA GLU A 151 19.72 13.73 18.84
C GLU A 151 20.00 12.26 19.15
N THR A 152 19.02 11.38 18.87
CA THR A 152 19.11 9.94 19.10
C THR A 152 18.56 9.20 17.88
N PRO A 153 19.42 8.85 16.91
CA PRO A 153 18.99 8.17 15.69
C PRO A 153 18.29 6.84 15.99
N ALA A 154 17.08 6.68 15.46
CA ALA A 154 16.33 5.43 15.40
C ALA A 154 16.24 4.93 13.95
N SER A 155 15.53 3.82 13.74
CA SER A 155 15.24 3.25 12.42
C SER A 155 14.57 4.28 11.48
N GLU A 156 15.26 4.63 10.39
CA GLU A 156 14.78 5.58 9.38
C GLU A 156 13.42 5.18 8.78
N PRO A 157 13.17 3.91 8.37
CA PRO A 157 11.85 3.49 7.88
C PRO A 157 10.69 3.77 8.85
N VAL A 158 10.93 3.66 10.16
CA VAL A 158 9.88 3.96 11.15
C VAL A 158 9.66 5.47 11.25
N VAL A 159 10.72 6.28 11.20
CA VAL A 159 10.60 7.74 11.21
C VAL A 159 9.84 8.24 9.99
N ASP A 160 10.12 7.69 8.81
CA ASP A 160 9.43 8.04 7.56
C ASP A 160 7.94 7.70 7.59
N LEU A 161 7.61 6.51 8.12
CA LEU A 161 6.22 6.13 8.38
C LEU A 161 5.53 7.17 9.29
N MET A 162 6.18 7.53 10.40
CA MET A 162 5.59 8.45 11.36
C MET A 162 5.47 9.88 10.83
N LEU A 163 6.42 10.34 10.01
CA LEU A 163 6.31 11.61 9.30
C LEU A 163 5.18 11.57 8.26
N SER A 164 4.91 10.42 7.64
CA SER A 164 3.77 10.25 6.72
C SER A 164 2.44 10.29 7.46
N MET A 165 2.38 9.79 8.70
CA MET A 165 1.19 9.88 9.55
C MET A 165 0.94 11.28 10.11
N ALA A 166 1.95 12.15 10.15
CA ALA A 166 1.89 13.47 10.78
C ALA A 166 1.26 14.54 9.87
N TRP A 167 0.10 14.23 9.29
CA TRP A 167 -0.70 15.10 8.43
C TRP A 167 -2.18 15.00 8.77
N ASP A 168 -2.90 16.10 8.58
CA ASP A 168 -4.37 16.06 8.57
C ASP A 168 -4.86 15.47 7.25
N LEU A 169 -5.54 14.32 7.30
CA LEU A 169 -6.08 13.67 6.10
C LEU A 169 -7.24 14.41 5.45
N GLU A 170 -7.92 15.37 6.13
CA GLU A 170 -8.89 16.24 5.44
C GLU A 170 -8.18 17.19 4.46
N LEU A 171 -7.01 17.70 4.84
CA LEU A 171 -6.26 18.70 4.07
C LEU A 171 -5.22 18.08 3.13
N SER A 172 -4.71 16.91 3.51
CA SER A 172 -3.66 16.18 2.80
C SER A 172 -4.05 14.70 2.64
N PRO A 173 -5.14 14.38 1.91
CA PRO A 173 -5.61 13.01 1.77
C PRO A 173 -4.60 12.07 1.11
N GLY A 174 -3.66 12.60 0.30
CA GLY A 174 -2.58 11.83 -0.32
C GLY A 174 -1.62 11.17 0.68
N ALA A 175 -1.48 11.72 1.89
CA ALA A 175 -0.57 11.19 2.91
C ALA A 175 -0.88 9.74 3.32
N VAL A 176 -2.12 9.29 3.11
CA VAL A 176 -2.51 7.89 3.34
C VAL A 176 -1.71 6.91 2.47
N VAL A 177 -1.37 7.29 1.24
CA VAL A 177 -0.58 6.46 0.31
C VAL A 177 0.85 6.36 0.81
N ASP A 178 1.40 7.47 1.32
CA ASP A 178 2.76 7.50 1.87
C ASP A 178 2.86 6.60 3.11
N VAL A 179 1.86 6.62 3.99
CA VAL A 179 1.77 5.70 5.14
C VAL A 179 1.73 4.24 4.67
N MET A 180 0.84 3.90 3.72
CA MET A 180 0.71 2.52 3.23
C MET A 180 1.97 2.05 2.52
N ARG A 181 2.63 2.92 1.75
CA ARG A 181 3.89 2.63 1.07
C ARG A 181 5.00 2.35 2.09
N ALA A 182 5.19 3.24 3.06
CA ALA A 182 6.21 3.08 4.10
C ALA A 182 5.99 1.82 4.96
N TRP A 183 4.73 1.51 5.28
CA TRP A 183 4.39 0.32 6.05
C TRP A 183 4.59 -0.97 5.24
N ASN A 184 4.12 -1.01 4.00
CA ASN A 184 4.27 -2.17 3.12
C ASN A 184 5.74 -2.46 2.79
N ALA A 185 6.58 -1.43 2.64
CA ALA A 185 8.02 -1.60 2.44
C ALA A 185 8.67 -2.35 3.62
N GLN A 186 8.38 -1.92 4.85
CA GLN A 186 8.90 -2.58 6.06
C GLN A 186 8.38 -4.01 6.21
N LEU A 187 7.11 -4.26 5.90
CA LEU A 187 6.53 -5.61 5.91
C LEU A 187 7.15 -6.52 4.85
N SER A 188 7.44 -5.97 3.67
CA SER A 188 8.08 -6.71 2.58
C SER A 188 9.50 -7.12 2.98
N GLU A 189 10.27 -6.19 3.54
CA GLU A 189 11.61 -6.47 4.07
C GLU A 189 11.59 -7.56 5.16
N GLU A 190 10.62 -7.51 6.08
CA GLU A 190 10.43 -8.54 7.10
C GLU A 190 10.05 -9.91 6.51
N ALA A 191 9.14 -9.92 5.54
CA ALA A 191 8.71 -11.15 4.87
C ALA A 191 9.87 -11.81 4.12
N GLU A 192 10.71 -11.00 3.46
CA GLU A 192 11.93 -11.44 2.79
C GLU A 192 13.00 -11.93 3.77
N THR A 193 13.19 -11.23 4.88
CA THR A 193 14.20 -11.58 5.90
C THR A 193 13.84 -12.87 6.64
N ALA A 194 12.55 -13.10 6.85
CA ALA A 194 12.01 -14.30 7.50
C ALA A 194 11.78 -15.47 6.52
N ASP A 195 12.15 -15.36 5.24
CA ASP A 195 12.05 -16.48 4.32
C ASP A 195 13.05 -17.60 4.70
N ASP A 196 12.57 -18.83 4.83
CA ASP A 196 13.40 -19.95 5.29
C ASP A 196 14.35 -20.45 4.19
N ASP A 197 14.03 -20.15 2.92
CA ASP A 197 14.79 -20.52 1.73
C ASP A 197 15.34 -19.26 1.03
N ARG A 198 16.01 -18.42 1.83
CA ARG A 198 16.70 -17.22 1.34
C ARG A 198 17.86 -17.58 0.42
N PHE A 199 18.07 -16.71 -0.57
CA PHE A 199 19.28 -16.74 -1.36
C PHE A 199 20.49 -16.44 -0.48
N THR A 200 21.54 -17.23 -0.68
CA THR A 200 22.89 -16.88 -0.24
C THR A 200 23.41 -15.67 -1.02
N GLU A 201 24.43 -14.99 -0.51
CA GLU A 201 25.06 -13.86 -1.22
C GLU A 201 25.57 -14.27 -2.61
N ALA A 202 26.11 -15.49 -2.75
CA ALA A 202 26.56 -16.03 -4.01
C ALA A 202 25.41 -16.23 -5.01
N GLU A 203 24.25 -16.68 -4.53
CA GLU A 203 23.04 -16.85 -5.35
C GLU A 203 22.44 -15.52 -5.77
N VAL A 204 22.45 -14.51 -4.88
CA VAL A 204 22.04 -13.13 -5.24
C VAL A 204 22.94 -12.59 -6.35
N ALA A 205 24.27 -12.69 -6.18
CA ALA A 205 25.22 -12.20 -7.17
C ALA A 205 25.08 -12.94 -8.51
N PHE A 206 24.91 -14.27 -8.47
CA PHE A 206 24.69 -15.08 -9.67
C PHE A 206 23.37 -14.71 -10.37
N PHE A 207 22.28 -14.57 -9.62
CA PHE A 207 20.98 -14.22 -10.17
C PHE A 207 20.97 -12.83 -10.80
N GLN A 208 21.59 -11.84 -10.15
CA GLN A 208 21.74 -10.48 -10.69
C GLN A 208 22.56 -10.47 -11.98
N ALA A 209 23.73 -11.11 -11.98
CA ALA A 209 24.56 -11.21 -13.18
C ALA A 209 23.86 -11.95 -14.33
N ALA A 210 23.07 -12.99 -14.02
CA ALA A 210 22.26 -13.69 -15.01
C ALA A 210 21.14 -12.81 -15.56
N MET A 211 20.45 -12.05 -14.71
CA MET A 211 19.39 -11.12 -15.12
C MET A 211 19.92 -10.02 -16.04
N ASP A 212 21.01 -9.37 -15.66
CA ASP A 212 21.63 -8.29 -16.45
C ASP A 212 22.06 -8.82 -17.83
N ARG A 213 22.75 -9.96 -17.86
CA ARG A 213 23.18 -10.61 -19.10
C ARG A 213 21.99 -11.02 -19.97
N ILE A 214 20.98 -11.69 -19.41
CA ILE A 214 19.81 -12.14 -20.18
C ILE A 214 19.02 -10.95 -20.72
N ASN A 215 18.86 -9.87 -19.94
CA ASN A 215 18.26 -8.64 -20.42
C ASN A 215 19.04 -8.10 -21.63
N GLU A 216 20.33 -7.82 -21.47
CA GLU A 216 21.19 -7.27 -22.53
C GLU A 216 21.14 -8.13 -23.80
N GLU A 217 21.29 -9.45 -23.67
CA GLU A 217 21.24 -10.34 -24.82
C GLU A 217 19.85 -10.40 -25.48
N SER A 218 18.76 -10.20 -24.73
CA SER A 218 17.40 -10.12 -25.27
C SER A 218 17.18 -8.82 -26.05
N PHE A 219 17.67 -7.68 -25.51
CA PHE A 219 17.68 -6.39 -26.20
C PHE A 219 18.43 -6.50 -27.54
N ILE A 220 19.64 -7.08 -27.54
CA ILE A 220 20.45 -7.27 -28.75
C ILE A 220 19.73 -8.18 -29.76
N ALA A 221 19.14 -9.28 -29.31
CA ALA A 221 18.48 -10.25 -30.20
C ALA A 221 17.25 -9.70 -30.91
N LEU A 222 16.54 -8.77 -30.27
CA LEU A 222 15.40 -8.07 -30.85
C LEU A 222 15.81 -6.85 -31.69
N GLY A 223 17.12 -6.60 -31.86
CA GLY A 223 17.64 -5.56 -32.75
C GLY A 223 17.33 -4.14 -32.27
N MET A 224 17.32 -3.94 -30.95
CA MET A 224 16.90 -2.69 -30.29
C MET A 224 17.90 -1.52 -30.38
N ASP A 225 18.72 -1.49 -31.44
CA ASP A 225 19.70 -0.42 -31.70
C ASP A 225 19.08 0.77 -32.47
N GLY A 226 17.74 0.81 -32.66
CA GLY A 226 17.01 1.87 -33.36
C GLY A 226 15.62 2.17 -32.74
N ASP A 227 15.07 3.35 -33.06
CA ASP A 227 13.91 4.11 -32.49
C ASP A 227 12.55 3.38 -32.22
N GLY A 228 12.49 2.06 -32.06
CA GLY A 228 11.27 1.32 -31.70
C GLY A 228 11.48 0.41 -30.50
N ASP A 229 10.69 0.61 -29.44
CA ASP A 229 10.58 -0.37 -28.35
C ASP A 229 9.90 -1.64 -28.90
N PRO A 230 10.40 -2.85 -28.57
CA PRO A 230 9.79 -4.10 -28.97
C PRO A 230 8.41 -4.21 -28.32
N ASP A 231 7.57 -5.04 -28.91
CA ASP A 231 6.39 -5.51 -28.20
C ASP A 231 6.83 -6.19 -26.88
N TYR A 232 6.21 -5.80 -25.78
CA TYR A 232 6.54 -6.31 -24.45
C TYR A 232 6.39 -7.83 -24.38
N GLU A 233 5.42 -8.40 -25.10
CA GLU A 233 5.21 -9.84 -25.17
C GLU A 233 6.37 -10.55 -25.90
N GLU A 234 6.90 -9.97 -26.98
CA GLU A 234 8.06 -10.50 -27.69
C GLU A 234 9.32 -10.46 -26.83
N PHE A 235 9.54 -9.37 -26.10
CA PHE A 235 10.63 -9.24 -25.14
C PHE A 235 10.56 -10.30 -24.03
N LEU A 236 9.38 -10.49 -23.43
CA LEU A 236 9.19 -11.50 -22.40
C LEU A 236 9.39 -12.93 -22.95
N ALA A 237 8.91 -13.22 -24.16
CA ALA A 237 9.09 -14.52 -24.79
C ALA A 237 10.58 -14.84 -25.03
N GLU A 238 11.35 -13.87 -25.49
CA GLU A 238 12.79 -14.01 -25.70
C GLU A 238 13.56 -14.17 -24.38
N MET A 239 13.22 -13.37 -23.36
CA MET A 239 13.78 -13.55 -22.02
C MET A 239 13.51 -14.95 -21.47
N ASN A 240 12.27 -15.43 -21.58
CA ASN A 240 11.88 -16.77 -21.11
C ASN A 240 12.71 -17.85 -21.81
N ARG A 241 12.82 -17.79 -23.14
CA ARG A 241 13.62 -18.73 -23.92
C ARG A 241 15.08 -18.77 -23.45
N ARG A 242 15.66 -17.62 -23.09
CA ARG A 242 17.04 -17.54 -22.59
C ARG A 242 17.21 -18.08 -21.19
N TRP A 243 16.28 -17.77 -20.30
CA TRP A 243 16.27 -18.34 -18.96
C TRP A 243 16.22 -19.87 -19.00
N ASP A 244 15.40 -20.43 -19.90
CA ASP A 244 15.18 -21.87 -20.04
C ASP A 244 16.33 -22.60 -20.77
N ALA A 245 17.18 -21.87 -21.50
CA ALA A 245 18.25 -22.45 -22.31
C ALA A 245 19.45 -22.96 -21.49
N ASP A 246 19.72 -22.37 -20.32
CA ASP A 246 20.75 -22.83 -19.38
C ASP A 246 20.09 -23.40 -18.10
N PRO A 247 20.30 -24.70 -17.80
CA PRO A 247 19.74 -25.33 -16.61
C PRO A 247 20.08 -24.61 -15.30
N ALA A 248 21.26 -23.98 -15.19
CA ALA A 248 21.66 -23.26 -13.99
C ALA A 248 20.88 -21.95 -13.80
N THR A 249 20.71 -21.17 -14.87
CA THR A 249 19.89 -19.94 -14.84
C THR A 249 18.42 -20.25 -14.64
N HIS A 250 17.91 -21.30 -15.30
CA HIS A 250 16.54 -21.76 -15.12
C HIS A 250 16.27 -22.15 -13.65
N ALA A 251 17.15 -22.94 -13.04
CA ALA A 251 16.98 -23.38 -11.66
C ALA A 251 16.97 -22.21 -10.65
N ILE A 252 17.88 -21.23 -10.81
CA ILE A 252 17.88 -20.07 -9.90
C ILE A 252 16.66 -19.17 -10.13
N ARG A 253 16.16 -19.06 -11.36
CA ARG A 253 14.94 -18.33 -11.68
C ARG A 253 13.72 -18.97 -11.03
N GLU A 254 13.55 -20.28 -11.17
CA GLU A 254 12.45 -21.03 -10.54
C GLU A 254 12.47 -20.82 -9.02
N ARG A 255 13.65 -20.84 -8.41
CA ARG A 255 13.78 -20.57 -6.98
C ARG A 255 13.48 -19.11 -6.63
N ALA A 256 13.86 -18.15 -7.47
CA ALA A 256 13.51 -16.73 -7.28
C ALA A 256 11.99 -16.52 -7.35
N LEU A 257 11.31 -17.15 -8.30
CA LEU A 257 9.85 -17.12 -8.44
C LEU A 257 9.17 -17.77 -7.23
N ALA A 258 9.65 -18.93 -6.79
CA ALA A 258 9.15 -19.60 -5.58
C ALA A 258 9.33 -18.72 -4.33
N ARG A 259 10.50 -18.08 -4.17
CA ARG A 259 10.76 -17.11 -3.09
C ARG A 259 9.79 -15.94 -3.15
N GLN A 260 9.61 -15.33 -4.32
CA GLN A 260 8.67 -14.22 -4.50
C GLN A 260 7.24 -14.64 -4.15
N ALA A 261 6.80 -15.85 -4.53
CA ALA A 261 5.50 -16.38 -4.18
C ALA A 261 5.32 -16.55 -2.66
N ARG A 262 6.34 -17.06 -1.94
CA ARG A 262 6.31 -17.17 -0.47
C ARG A 262 6.23 -15.80 0.21
N VAL A 263 7.04 -14.83 -0.23
CA VAL A 263 7.03 -13.46 0.29
C VAL A 263 5.66 -12.81 0.04
N ARG A 264 5.12 -12.92 -1.18
CA ARG A 264 3.77 -12.45 -1.52
C ARG A 264 2.71 -13.12 -0.66
N GLY A 265 2.83 -14.41 -0.37
CA GLY A 265 1.93 -15.13 0.54
C GLY A 265 1.92 -14.55 1.96
N LYS A 266 3.09 -14.21 2.52
CA LYS A 266 3.19 -13.55 3.83
C LYS A 266 2.53 -12.16 3.83
N LEU A 267 2.76 -11.38 2.76
CA LEU A 267 2.12 -10.07 2.59
C LEU A 267 0.61 -10.17 2.41
N ALA A 268 0.12 -11.20 1.72
CA ALA A 268 -1.31 -11.46 1.56
C ALA A 268 -1.98 -11.75 2.91
N ILE A 269 -1.33 -12.50 3.80
CA ILE A 269 -1.84 -12.75 5.17
C ILE A 269 -1.97 -11.44 5.95
N TRP A 270 -0.94 -10.59 5.93
CA TRP A 270 -1.01 -9.26 6.54
C TRP A 270 -2.16 -8.44 5.96
N ARG A 271 -2.24 -8.36 4.63
CA ARG A 271 -3.26 -7.58 3.93
C ARG A 271 -4.66 -8.05 4.30
N ALA A 272 -4.91 -9.36 4.32
CA ALA A 272 -6.19 -9.94 4.74
C ALA A 272 -6.54 -9.55 6.18
N ALA A 273 -5.57 -9.56 7.10
CA ALA A 273 -5.79 -9.10 8.48
C ALA A 273 -6.18 -7.61 8.52
N MET A 274 -5.54 -6.76 7.72
CA MET A 274 -5.86 -5.32 7.66
C MET A 274 -7.22 -5.06 7.01
N GLN A 275 -7.52 -5.76 5.92
CA GLN A 275 -8.83 -5.72 5.26
C GLN A 275 -9.93 -6.09 6.25
N GLN A 276 -9.74 -7.13 7.06
CA GLN A 276 -10.71 -7.52 8.09
C GLN A 276 -10.90 -6.43 9.16
N GLN A 277 -9.83 -5.81 9.66
CA GLN A 277 -9.95 -4.73 10.64
C GLN A 277 -10.70 -3.51 10.08
N VAL A 278 -10.43 -3.14 8.82
CA VAL A 278 -11.13 -2.05 8.14
C VAL A 278 -12.61 -2.38 7.91
N LEU A 279 -12.93 -3.64 7.57
CA LEU A 279 -14.31 -4.13 7.47
C LEU A 279 -15.03 -4.09 8.83
N ASP A 280 -14.37 -4.52 9.90
CA ASP A 280 -14.92 -4.48 11.25
C ASP A 280 -15.22 -3.03 11.67
N ASP A 281 -14.34 -2.09 11.34
CA ASP A 281 -14.55 -0.67 11.60
C ASP A 281 -15.67 -0.07 10.74
N ALA A 282 -15.77 -0.45 9.47
CA ALA A 282 -16.89 -0.04 8.60
C ALA A 282 -18.25 -0.47 9.18
N ASN A 283 -18.34 -1.71 9.68
CA ASN A 283 -19.54 -2.21 10.34
C ASN A 283 -19.88 -1.48 11.65
N ARG A 284 -18.90 -0.80 12.27
CA ARG A 284 -19.11 0.00 13.49
C ARG A 284 -19.53 1.44 13.21
N LEU A 285 -19.38 1.93 11.97
CA LEU A 285 -19.86 3.26 11.57
C LEU A 285 -21.39 3.43 11.69
N VAL A 286 -22.12 2.32 11.88
CA VAL A 286 -23.59 2.26 11.97
C VAL A 286 -24.12 2.69 13.35
N ARG A 287 -23.32 3.29 14.23
CA ARG A 287 -23.74 3.66 15.60
C ARG A 287 -23.69 5.15 15.86
#